data_AF-A0A8T5M7F6-F1
#
_entry.id   AF-A0A8T5M7F6-F1
#
_cell.length_a   1.000
_cell.length_b   1.000
_cell.length_c   1.000
_cell.angle_alpha   90.00
_cell.angle_beta   90.00
_cell.angle_gamma   90.00
#
_symmetry.space_group_name_H-M   'P 1'
#
loop_
_entity.id
_entity.type
_entity.pdbx_description
1 polymer ?
#
loop_
_entity_poly.entity_id
_entity_poly.type
_entity_poly.pdbx_seq_one_letter_code
_entity_poly.pdbx_strand_id
1 'polypeptide(L)'
;MEDKRPYRTITHRCLDMEREDGFNVIPADYKLLDKLIKNAESRIKDGNSKKNAIENLQTIDDVLTKNGFGNQTGVLFSEGLKAPRGINCYVRSLIYKSIAEVKDLPIELVIVPGHIFVRWYLTDKKYLNWETTAKTEFSNLQYILMFKISKQSIKNDVYLRNLKRNEETALQFNNQGFIWCVRKNWHKAKQNLMNSIKLDDKNPIALNNLGKALQEMGDNQGSIEYLTKAIDLDPEFVGAYQNRSVTWHNLGEEDKSIDDCLTGIELENEKINKK
;
A
#
# COMPACT_ATOMS: atom_id res chain seq x y z
N MET A 1 10.02 31.12 3.66
CA MET A 1 8.68 31.40 4.20
C MET A 1 8.26 30.20 5.01
N GLU A 2 7.85 30.38 6.27
CA GLU A 2 7.29 29.28 7.06
C GLU A 2 6.07 28.69 6.37
N ASP A 3 6.06 27.37 6.27
CA ASP A 3 4.93 26.59 5.78
C ASP A 3 3.76 26.67 6.79
N LYS A 4 2.78 27.53 6.49
CA LYS A 4 1.60 27.86 7.31
C LYS A 4 0.45 26.83 7.24
N ARG A 5 0.72 25.59 6.83
CA ARG A 5 -0.30 24.53 6.77
C ARG A 5 -0.86 24.21 8.18
N PRO A 6 -2.18 23.99 8.31
CA PRO A 6 -2.81 23.72 9.61
C PRO A 6 -2.47 22.32 10.14
N TYR A 7 -2.17 21.36 9.27
CA TYR A 7 -1.82 19.99 9.62
C TYR A 7 -0.52 19.55 8.93
N ARG A 8 0.17 18.57 9.54
CA ARG A 8 1.39 17.93 9.00
C ARG A 8 1.36 16.42 9.24
N THR A 9 0.59 15.72 8.42
CA THR A 9 0.35 14.27 8.52
C THR A 9 1.12 13.48 7.45
N ILE A 10 1.07 12.15 7.51
CA ILE A 10 1.62 11.27 6.48
C ILE A 10 1.08 11.59 5.07
N THR A 11 -0.21 11.92 4.94
CA THR A 11 -0.80 12.29 3.64
C THR A 11 -0.33 13.64 3.10
N HIS A 12 -0.03 14.61 3.98
CA HIS A 12 0.63 15.84 3.56
C HIS A 12 2.02 15.54 3.00
N ARG A 13 2.75 14.61 3.64
CA ARG A 13 4.03 14.14 3.10
C ARG A 13 3.86 13.42 1.77
N CYS A 14 2.82 12.60 1.58
CA CYS A 14 2.52 11.98 0.27
C CYS A 14 2.32 13.04 -0.82
N LEU A 15 1.54 14.10 -0.55
CA LEU A 15 1.35 15.20 -1.50
C LEU A 15 2.65 15.97 -1.79
N ASP A 16 3.47 16.20 -0.77
CA ASP A 16 4.78 16.84 -0.94
C ASP A 16 5.71 15.96 -1.79
N MET A 17 5.78 14.66 -1.52
CA MET A 17 6.57 13.69 -2.29
C MET A 17 6.13 13.62 -3.75
N GLU A 18 4.82 13.61 -4.01
CA GLU A 18 4.30 13.61 -5.37
C GLU A 18 4.66 14.90 -6.11
N ARG A 19 4.54 16.05 -5.44
CA ARG A 19 4.96 17.34 -6.02
C ARG A 19 6.46 17.37 -6.30
N GLU A 20 7.28 16.91 -5.36
CA GLU A 20 8.74 16.82 -5.47
C GLU A 20 9.17 15.96 -6.66
N ASP A 21 8.43 14.88 -6.94
CA ASP A 21 8.70 13.99 -8.08
C ASP A 21 8.04 14.47 -9.39
N GLY A 22 7.45 15.67 -9.41
CA GLY A 22 6.91 16.30 -10.61
C GLY A 22 5.52 15.80 -11.03
N PHE A 23 4.77 15.18 -10.12
CA PHE A 23 3.35 14.94 -10.32
C PHE A 23 2.53 16.22 -10.12
N ASN A 24 1.35 16.27 -10.74
CA ASN A 24 0.48 17.44 -10.68
C ASN A 24 -0.24 17.53 -9.33
N VAL A 25 0.41 18.12 -8.33
CA VAL A 25 -0.17 18.41 -7.02
C VAL A 25 -0.39 19.91 -6.88
N ILE A 26 -1.63 20.32 -6.67
CA ILE A 26 -2.04 21.73 -6.64
C ILE A 26 -2.51 22.15 -5.25
N PRO A 27 -2.54 23.46 -4.92
CA PRO A 27 -2.99 23.94 -3.60
C PRO A 27 -4.41 23.47 -3.20
N ALA A 28 -5.28 23.17 -4.16
CA ALA A 28 -6.61 22.63 -3.89
C ALA A 28 -6.57 21.22 -3.27
N ASP A 29 -5.54 20.42 -3.55
CA ASP A 29 -5.39 19.06 -3.03
C ASP A 29 -5.15 19.09 -1.52
N TYR A 30 -4.26 19.99 -1.07
CA TYR A 30 -4.02 20.24 0.35
C TYR A 30 -5.26 20.79 1.05
N LYS A 31 -5.96 21.76 0.46
CA LYS A 31 -7.20 22.33 1.03
C LYS A 31 -8.30 21.29 1.19
N LEU A 32 -8.43 20.37 0.24
CA LEU A 32 -9.39 19.27 0.33
C LEU A 32 -9.01 18.33 1.48
N LEU A 33 -7.74 17.93 1.56
CA LEU A 33 -7.23 17.10 2.65
C LEU A 33 -7.47 17.74 4.04
N ASP A 34 -7.11 19.03 4.19
CA ASP A 34 -7.35 19.80 5.42
C ASP A 34 -8.83 19.82 5.81
N LYS A 35 -9.72 20.01 4.82
CA LYS A 35 -11.17 19.98 5.03
C LYS A 35 -11.65 18.61 5.53
N LEU A 36 -11.13 17.53 4.97
CA LEU A 36 -11.50 16.17 5.40
C LEU A 36 -11.05 15.91 6.84
N ILE A 37 -9.80 16.26 7.16
CA ILE A 37 -9.25 16.11 8.51
C ILE A 37 -10.06 16.92 9.52
N LYS A 38 -10.29 18.21 9.25
CA LYS A 38 -11.06 19.10 10.15
C LYS A 38 -12.49 18.61 10.39
N ASN A 39 -13.15 18.10 9.33
CA ASN A 39 -14.51 17.58 9.43
C ASN A 39 -14.57 16.29 10.27
N ALA A 40 -13.53 15.44 10.23
CA ALA A 40 -13.46 14.25 11.05
C ALA A 40 -13.07 14.60 12.51
N GLU A 41 -12.06 15.44 12.68
CA GLU A 41 -11.54 15.91 13.96
C GLU A 41 -12.65 16.46 14.87
N SER A 42 -13.53 17.30 14.32
CA SER A 42 -14.66 17.91 15.06
C SER A 42 -15.76 16.94 15.48
N ARG A 43 -15.75 15.70 14.95
CA ARG A 43 -16.77 14.68 15.20
C ARG A 43 -16.24 13.47 15.99
N ILE A 44 -14.93 13.31 16.08
CA ILE A 44 -14.29 12.21 16.81
C ILE A 44 -14.50 12.40 18.31
N LYS A 45 -14.90 11.30 18.97
CA LYS A 45 -15.12 11.23 20.41
C LYS A 45 -13.88 10.67 21.10
N ASP A 46 -13.64 11.12 22.32
CA ASP A 46 -12.58 10.58 23.16
C ASP A 46 -12.92 9.17 23.67
N GLY A 47 -11.90 8.47 24.16
CA GLY A 47 -12.00 7.14 24.74
C GLY A 47 -11.72 6.01 23.75
N ASN A 48 -11.25 4.90 24.30
CA ASN A 48 -10.65 3.81 23.53
C ASN A 48 -11.32 2.44 23.82
N SER A 49 -12.64 2.47 24.04
CA SER A 49 -13.46 1.25 24.09
C SER A 49 -13.72 0.73 22.67
N LYS A 50 -14.04 -0.56 22.50
CA LYS A 50 -14.39 -1.12 21.17
C LYS A 50 -15.57 -0.37 20.53
N LYS A 51 -16.56 0.04 21.34
CA LYS A 51 -17.71 0.84 20.88
C LYS A 51 -17.26 2.20 20.33
N ASN A 52 -16.43 2.93 21.08
CA ASN A 52 -15.94 4.25 20.66
C ASN A 52 -15.04 4.13 19.42
N ALA A 53 -14.20 3.10 19.35
CA ALA A 53 -13.38 2.82 18.18
C ALA A 53 -14.23 2.66 16.91
N ILE A 54 -15.27 1.82 16.95
CA ILE A 54 -16.18 1.61 15.83
C ILE A 54 -16.91 2.91 15.46
N GLU A 55 -17.45 3.64 16.43
CA GLU A 55 -18.14 4.92 16.18
C GLU A 55 -17.21 5.96 15.52
N ASN A 56 -15.95 6.03 15.96
CA ASN A 56 -14.95 6.93 15.38
C ASN A 56 -14.54 6.50 13.97
N LEU A 57 -14.34 5.20 13.72
CA LEU A 57 -14.03 4.67 12.39
C LEU A 57 -15.18 4.93 11.39
N GLN A 58 -16.43 4.75 11.83
CA GLN A 58 -17.63 5.08 11.06
C GLN A 58 -17.75 6.59 10.80
N THR A 59 -17.36 7.42 11.77
CA THR A 59 -17.34 8.87 11.61
C THR A 59 -16.37 9.30 10.51
N ILE A 60 -15.19 8.69 10.43
CA ILE A 60 -14.23 8.91 9.35
C ILE A 60 -14.83 8.48 8.00
N ASP A 61 -15.43 7.28 7.94
CA ASP A 61 -16.10 6.76 6.74
C ASP A 61 -17.21 7.68 6.21
N ASP A 62 -18.00 8.26 7.13
CA ASP A 62 -19.06 9.22 6.80
C ASP A 62 -18.49 10.48 6.16
N VAL A 63 -17.39 11.01 6.70
CA VAL A 63 -16.71 12.19 6.14
C VAL A 63 -16.27 11.89 4.71
N LEU A 64 -15.69 10.73 4.47
CA LEU A 64 -15.27 10.32 3.13
C LEU A 64 -16.48 10.18 2.18
N THR A 65 -17.50 9.45 2.61
CA THR A 65 -18.70 9.17 1.78
C THR A 65 -19.44 10.45 1.40
N LYS A 66 -19.61 11.39 2.34
CA LYS A 66 -20.27 12.69 2.09
C LYS A 66 -19.51 13.60 1.12
N ASN A 67 -18.22 13.37 0.89
CA ASN A 67 -17.41 14.11 -0.09
C ASN A 67 -17.29 13.37 -1.44
N GLY A 68 -18.16 12.39 -1.70
CA GLY A 68 -18.26 11.70 -3.00
C GLY A 68 -17.30 10.53 -3.17
N PHE A 69 -16.57 10.13 -2.12
CA PHE A 69 -15.56 9.09 -2.27
C PHE A 69 -16.16 7.67 -2.29
N GLY A 70 -16.19 7.06 -3.48
CA GLY A 70 -16.59 5.66 -3.75
C GLY A 70 -15.42 4.66 -3.69
N ASN A 71 -15.58 3.47 -4.30
CA ASN A 71 -14.55 2.43 -4.38
C ASN A 71 -14.04 2.27 -5.83
N GLN A 72 -12.82 2.70 -6.15
CA GLN A 72 -12.11 2.37 -7.41
C GLN A 72 -10.59 2.43 -7.22
N THR A 73 -9.82 2.06 -8.25
CA THR A 73 -8.35 1.95 -8.26
C THR A 73 -7.67 3.23 -8.78
N GLY A 74 -6.78 3.82 -7.98
CA GLY A 74 -5.82 4.85 -8.41
C GLY A 74 -4.56 4.78 -7.53
N VAL A 75 -3.36 4.92 -8.09
CA VAL A 75 -2.12 4.57 -7.36
C VAL A 75 -1.48 5.78 -6.64
N LEU A 76 -1.63 7.00 -7.18
CA LEU A 76 -1.18 8.23 -6.50
C LEU A 76 -2.23 8.74 -5.52
N PHE A 77 -1.76 9.30 -4.41
CA PHE A 77 -2.60 9.90 -3.38
C PHE A 77 -3.33 11.15 -3.89
N SER A 78 -2.65 12.07 -4.58
CA SER A 78 -3.28 13.28 -5.13
C SER A 78 -4.35 12.97 -6.18
N GLU A 79 -4.14 11.96 -7.02
CA GLU A 79 -5.16 11.50 -7.99
C GLU A 79 -6.36 10.89 -7.27
N GLY A 80 -6.13 10.09 -6.22
CA GLY A 80 -7.20 9.54 -5.39
C GLY A 80 -8.05 10.60 -4.69
N LEU A 81 -7.46 11.74 -4.27
CA LEU A 81 -8.21 12.87 -3.74
C LEU A 81 -9.11 13.55 -4.79
N LYS A 82 -8.72 13.50 -6.08
CA LYS A 82 -9.41 14.18 -7.18
C LYS A 82 -10.53 13.37 -7.82
N ALA A 83 -10.70 12.10 -7.43
CA ALA A 83 -11.66 11.20 -8.04
C ALA A 83 -12.95 11.10 -7.19
N PRO A 84 -13.98 11.96 -7.40
CA PRO A 84 -15.25 11.96 -6.65
C PRO A 84 -16.15 10.75 -6.95
N ARG A 85 -15.59 9.63 -7.43
CA ARG A 85 -16.30 8.35 -7.60
C ARG A 85 -15.46 7.12 -7.21
N GLY A 86 -14.27 7.28 -6.62
CA GLY A 86 -13.46 6.11 -6.28
C GLY A 86 -12.14 6.40 -5.58
N ILE A 87 -12.10 6.19 -4.27
CA ILE A 87 -10.85 6.07 -3.51
C ILE A 87 -10.55 4.58 -3.32
N ASN A 88 -9.30 4.16 -3.55
CA ASN A 88 -8.87 2.79 -3.24
C ASN A 88 -8.56 2.62 -1.75
N CYS A 89 -8.35 1.37 -1.33
CA CYS A 89 -7.97 1.03 0.03
C CYS A 89 -6.73 1.80 0.54
N TYR A 90 -5.76 2.09 -0.33
CA TYR A 90 -4.55 2.86 0.00
C TYR A 90 -4.86 4.29 0.43
N VAL A 91 -5.51 5.06 -0.44
CA VAL A 91 -5.82 6.46 -0.15
C VAL A 91 -6.82 6.57 1.01
N ARG A 92 -7.79 5.65 1.09
CA ARG A 92 -8.71 5.57 2.25
C ARG A 92 -7.92 5.39 3.54
N SER A 93 -7.11 4.33 3.64
CA SER A 93 -6.40 3.99 4.87
C SER A 93 -5.41 5.09 5.28
N LEU A 94 -4.74 5.76 4.33
CA LEU A 94 -3.91 6.91 4.62
C LEU A 94 -4.67 8.12 5.21
N ILE A 95 -5.91 8.36 4.77
CA ILE A 95 -6.74 9.42 5.36
C ILE A 95 -7.14 9.03 6.80
N TYR A 96 -7.48 7.76 7.05
CA TYR A 96 -7.69 7.26 8.41
C TYR A 96 -6.45 7.51 9.28
N LYS A 97 -5.25 7.14 8.79
CA LYS A 97 -4.00 7.35 9.51
C LYS A 97 -3.73 8.84 9.78
N SER A 98 -4.02 9.71 8.82
CA SER A 98 -3.83 11.16 8.99
C SER A 98 -4.73 11.77 10.03
N ILE A 99 -6.00 11.35 10.08
CA ILE A 99 -6.93 11.77 11.12
C ILE A 99 -6.47 11.23 12.47
N ALA A 100 -5.96 10.00 12.50
CA ALA A 100 -5.38 9.42 13.71
C ALA A 100 -4.19 10.22 14.23
N GLU A 101 -3.28 10.65 13.37
CA GLU A 101 -2.13 11.50 13.77
C GLU A 101 -2.57 12.84 14.36
N VAL A 102 -3.67 13.43 13.87
CA VAL A 102 -4.19 14.72 14.39
C VAL A 102 -4.92 14.54 15.72
N LYS A 103 -5.65 13.43 15.88
CA LYS A 103 -6.48 13.15 17.07
C LYS A 103 -5.83 12.22 18.09
N ASP A 104 -4.56 11.86 17.89
CA ASP A 104 -3.82 10.88 18.69
C ASP A 104 -4.61 9.56 18.86
N LEU A 105 -5.22 9.10 17.77
CA LEU A 105 -5.94 7.83 17.77
C LEU A 105 -4.96 6.67 17.59
N PRO A 106 -5.18 5.53 18.27
CA PRO A 106 -4.28 4.37 18.23
C PRO A 106 -4.51 3.52 16.96
N ILE A 107 -4.48 4.17 15.79
CA ILE A 107 -4.71 3.57 14.48
C ILE A 107 -3.38 3.37 13.76
N GLU A 108 -3.15 2.13 13.33
CA GLU A 108 -2.00 1.74 12.51
C GLU A 108 -2.45 1.19 11.16
N LEU A 109 -1.59 1.37 10.15
CA LEU A 109 -1.79 0.76 8.84
C LEU A 109 -1.30 -0.68 8.84
N VAL A 110 -2.04 -1.57 8.16
CA VAL A 110 -1.68 -2.99 8.04
C VAL A 110 -1.82 -3.42 6.59
N ILE A 111 -0.79 -4.11 6.08
CA ILE A 111 -0.72 -4.57 4.69
C ILE A 111 -0.97 -6.08 4.57
N VAL A 112 -1.61 -6.43 3.46
CA VAL A 112 -1.81 -7.79 2.95
C VAL A 112 -1.57 -7.77 1.44
N PRO A 113 -1.50 -8.91 0.73
CA PRO A 113 -1.25 -8.92 -0.71
C PRO A 113 -2.16 -7.96 -1.49
N GLY A 114 -1.58 -6.92 -2.09
CA GLY A 114 -2.29 -5.94 -2.91
C GLY A 114 -3.33 -5.07 -2.18
N HIS A 115 -3.37 -5.09 -0.84
CA HIS A 115 -4.39 -4.38 -0.07
C HIS A 115 -3.86 -3.86 1.27
N ILE A 116 -4.53 -2.84 1.80
CA ILE A 116 -4.17 -2.17 3.05
C ILE A 116 -5.43 -1.78 3.80
N PHE A 117 -5.42 -1.97 5.10
CA PHE A 117 -6.51 -1.64 6.00
C PHE A 117 -5.97 -0.98 7.27
N VAL A 118 -6.86 -0.64 8.20
CA VAL A 118 -6.45 0.00 9.46
C VAL A 118 -6.73 -0.89 10.66
N ARG A 119 -5.81 -0.86 11.63
CA ARG A 119 -5.92 -1.59 12.90
C ARG A 119 -5.99 -0.58 14.03
N TRP A 120 -7.00 -0.72 14.87
CA TRP A 120 -7.20 0.10 16.06
C TRP A 120 -6.78 -0.66 17.31
N TYR A 121 -5.88 -0.11 18.11
CA TYR A 121 -5.45 -0.69 19.38
C TYR A 121 -6.32 -0.24 20.55
N LEU A 122 -6.93 -1.20 21.24
CA LEU A 122 -7.81 -0.98 22.38
C LEU A 122 -7.01 -0.93 23.70
N THR A 123 -7.65 -0.40 24.74
CA THR A 123 -7.03 -0.27 26.08
C THR A 123 -6.62 -1.60 26.71
N ASP A 124 -7.27 -2.71 26.33
CA ASP A 124 -6.98 -4.05 26.83
C ASP A 124 -5.87 -4.77 26.04
N LYS A 125 -5.07 -4.02 25.27
CA LYS A 125 -4.02 -4.53 24.37
C LYS A 125 -4.53 -5.45 23.26
N LYS A 126 -5.84 -5.58 23.08
CA LYS A 126 -6.41 -6.17 21.88
C LYS A 126 -6.44 -5.14 20.75
N TYR A 127 -6.77 -5.61 19.57
CA TYR A 127 -6.98 -4.77 18.42
C TYR A 127 -8.25 -5.15 17.66
N LEU A 128 -8.73 -4.19 16.91
CA LEU A 128 -9.80 -4.31 15.93
C LEU A 128 -9.19 -4.03 14.56
N ASN A 129 -9.34 -4.92 13.57
CA ASN A 129 -9.05 -4.53 12.19
C ASN A 129 -10.32 -4.01 11.54
N TRP A 130 -10.22 -2.85 10.89
CA TRP A 130 -11.29 -2.22 10.15
C TRP A 130 -10.98 -2.27 8.66
N GLU A 131 -11.78 -3.02 7.92
CA GLU A 131 -11.72 -3.05 6.46
C GLU A 131 -12.30 -1.73 5.92
N THR A 132 -11.43 -0.83 5.47
CA THR A 132 -11.81 0.54 5.08
C THR A 132 -12.68 0.62 3.84
N THR A 133 -12.70 -0.43 3.00
CA THR A 133 -13.55 -0.47 1.79
C THR A 133 -14.92 -1.07 2.04
N ALA A 134 -15.03 -2.04 2.95
CA ALA A 134 -16.26 -2.71 3.35
C ALA A 134 -16.91 -2.09 4.60
N LYS A 135 -16.20 -1.18 5.29
CA LYS A 135 -16.68 -0.42 6.46
C LYS A 135 -17.11 -1.34 7.60
N THR A 136 -16.33 -2.37 7.86
CA THR A 136 -16.66 -3.42 8.83
C THR A 136 -15.40 -4.06 9.43
N GLU A 137 -15.60 -4.83 10.51
CA GLU A 137 -14.54 -5.57 11.20
C GLU A 137 -14.21 -6.87 10.47
N PHE A 138 -12.92 -7.10 10.19
CA PHE A 138 -12.39 -8.40 9.74
C PHE A 138 -11.36 -8.95 10.73
N SER A 139 -11.36 -10.26 10.96
CA SER A 139 -10.29 -10.94 11.69
C SER A 139 -9.04 -11.12 10.80
N ASN A 140 -7.87 -11.33 11.42
CA ASN A 140 -6.67 -11.74 10.67
C ASN A 140 -6.92 -13.04 9.89
N LEU A 141 -7.69 -13.98 10.43
CA LEU A 141 -8.04 -15.23 9.74
C LEU A 141 -8.82 -14.95 8.44
N GLN A 142 -9.77 -14.01 8.47
CA GLN A 142 -10.47 -13.61 7.25
C GLN A 142 -9.52 -13.04 6.20
N TYR A 143 -8.57 -12.18 6.59
CA TYR A 143 -7.55 -11.68 5.66
C TYR A 143 -6.65 -12.79 5.11
N ILE A 144 -6.20 -13.73 5.96
CA ILE A 144 -5.39 -14.87 5.54
C ILE A 144 -6.12 -15.71 4.49
N LEU A 145 -7.40 -16.01 4.72
CA LEU A 145 -8.20 -16.82 3.81
C LEU A 145 -8.53 -16.06 2.51
N MET A 146 -8.89 -14.79 2.61
CA MET A 146 -9.30 -13.96 1.47
C MET A 146 -8.14 -13.64 0.53
N PHE A 147 -6.98 -13.31 1.10
CA PHE A 147 -5.78 -12.94 0.33
C PHE A 147 -4.81 -14.10 0.13
N LYS A 148 -5.10 -15.28 0.68
CA LYS A 148 -4.27 -16.48 0.61
C LYS A 148 -2.84 -16.14 1.05
N ILE A 149 -2.72 -15.75 2.30
CA ILE A 149 -1.44 -15.33 2.89
C ILE A 149 -0.71 -16.57 3.40
N SER A 150 0.44 -16.88 2.80
CA SER A 150 1.27 -17.99 3.25
C SER A 150 1.75 -17.80 4.70
N LYS A 151 1.94 -18.93 5.41
CA LYS A 151 2.59 -18.93 6.72
C LYS A 151 4.02 -18.36 6.64
N GLN A 152 4.69 -18.55 5.52
CA GLN A 152 6.05 -18.08 5.31
C GLN A 152 6.09 -16.55 5.20
N SER A 153 5.15 -15.94 4.48
CA SER A 153 5.05 -14.47 4.33
C SER A 153 4.73 -13.79 5.66
N ILE A 154 3.95 -14.46 6.54
CA ILE A 154 3.73 -14.02 7.93
C ILE A 154 5.02 -14.16 8.75
N LYS A 155 5.72 -15.29 8.65
CA LYS A 155 6.99 -15.54 9.36
C LYS A 155 8.09 -14.55 8.94
N ASN A 156 8.11 -14.18 7.67
CA ASN A 156 9.00 -13.19 7.10
C ASN A 156 8.61 -11.75 7.46
N ASP A 157 7.52 -11.56 8.24
CA ASP A 157 7.03 -10.24 8.68
C ASP A 157 6.69 -9.33 7.49
N VAL A 158 6.11 -9.91 6.43
CA VAL A 158 5.67 -9.17 5.24
C VAL A 158 4.25 -8.65 5.42
N TYR A 159 3.33 -9.51 5.87
CA TYR A 159 1.90 -9.20 5.95
C TYR A 159 1.35 -9.28 7.37
N LEU A 160 0.21 -8.62 7.59
CA LEU A 160 -0.49 -8.49 8.88
C LEU A 160 0.29 -7.77 9.99
N ARG A 161 1.48 -7.24 9.68
CA ARG A 161 2.24 -6.34 10.53
C ARG A 161 1.71 -4.91 10.46
N ASN A 162 1.97 -4.16 11.52
CA ASN A 162 1.72 -2.72 11.50
C ASN A 162 2.87 -2.01 10.81
N LEU A 163 2.54 -1.01 10.00
CA LEU A 163 3.54 -0.16 9.40
C LEU A 163 4.02 0.89 10.40
N LYS A 164 5.33 1.11 10.40
CA LYS A 164 5.95 2.31 10.97
C LYS A 164 5.94 3.44 9.95
N ARG A 165 6.09 4.69 10.40
CA ARG A 165 6.04 5.86 9.53
C ARG A 165 7.04 5.85 8.36
N ASN A 166 8.22 5.25 8.53
CA ASN A 166 9.16 5.04 7.42
C ASN A 166 8.64 4.03 6.39
N GLU A 167 7.96 2.97 6.83
CA GLU A 167 7.36 1.94 5.97
C GLU A 167 6.12 2.48 5.25
N GLU A 168 5.33 3.35 5.89
CA GLU A 168 4.27 4.12 5.23
C GLU A 168 4.83 5.00 4.10
N THR A 169 5.96 5.67 4.36
CA THR A 169 6.69 6.46 3.36
C THR A 169 7.24 5.56 2.24
N ALA A 170 7.68 4.34 2.58
CA ALA A 170 8.14 3.35 1.60
C ALA A 170 7.02 2.96 0.63
N LEU A 171 5.78 2.81 1.10
CA LEU A 171 4.63 2.54 0.22
C LEU A 171 4.41 3.66 -0.80
N GLN A 172 4.53 4.92 -0.37
CA GLN A 172 4.40 6.06 -1.28
C GLN A 172 5.48 6.04 -2.37
N PHE A 173 6.74 5.80 -2.00
CA PHE A 173 7.81 5.63 -2.97
C PHE A 173 7.55 4.45 -3.93
N ASN A 174 7.05 3.31 -3.44
CA ASN A 174 6.67 2.19 -4.31
C ASN A 174 5.57 2.60 -5.31
N ASN A 175 4.56 3.34 -4.87
CA ASN A 175 3.47 3.81 -5.73
C ASN A 175 3.96 4.78 -6.81
N GLN A 176 4.83 5.73 -6.46
CA GLN A 176 5.48 6.60 -7.44
C GLN A 176 6.32 5.80 -8.44
N GLY A 177 7.11 4.85 -7.93
CA GLY A 177 7.91 3.93 -8.73
C GLY A 177 7.09 3.13 -9.74
N PHE A 178 5.97 2.55 -9.29
CA PHE A 178 5.02 1.85 -10.15
C PHE A 178 4.45 2.75 -11.25
N ILE A 179 4.04 3.98 -10.92
CA ILE A 179 3.52 4.91 -11.94
C ILE A 179 4.60 5.28 -12.96
N TRP A 180 5.85 5.43 -12.54
CA TRP A 180 6.95 5.64 -13.49
C TRP A 180 7.23 4.41 -14.35
N CYS A 181 7.06 3.19 -13.82
CA CYS A 181 7.08 1.97 -14.63
C CYS A 181 5.97 2.00 -15.70
N VAL A 182 4.74 2.38 -15.33
CA VAL A 182 3.63 2.52 -16.29
C VAL A 182 3.95 3.55 -17.37
N ARG A 183 4.62 4.64 -17.00
CA ARG A 183 5.09 5.69 -17.93
C ARG A 183 6.38 5.32 -18.67
N LYS A 184 6.94 4.13 -18.44
CA LYS A 184 8.21 3.66 -18.99
C LYS A 184 9.40 4.59 -18.70
N ASN A 185 9.31 5.41 -17.65
CA ASN A 185 10.45 6.19 -17.17
C ASN A 185 11.22 5.35 -16.16
N TRP A 186 12.03 4.43 -16.68
CA TRP A 186 12.70 3.42 -15.87
C TRP A 186 13.72 4.01 -14.88
N HIS A 187 14.35 5.14 -15.21
CA HIS A 187 15.24 5.84 -14.29
C HIS A 187 14.51 6.36 -13.04
N LYS A 188 13.39 7.08 -13.23
CA LYS A 188 12.57 7.54 -12.10
C LYS A 188 11.92 6.39 -11.34
N ALA A 189 11.51 5.34 -12.05
CA ALA A 189 10.99 4.13 -11.43
C ALA A 189 12.03 3.50 -10.49
N LYS A 190 13.24 3.21 -11.01
CA LYS A 190 14.36 2.68 -10.25
C LYS A 190 14.68 3.55 -9.04
N GLN A 191 14.78 4.86 -9.20
CA GLN A 191 15.07 5.78 -8.09
C GLN A 191 14.04 5.67 -6.96
N ASN A 192 12.75 5.75 -7.30
CA ASN A 192 11.68 5.67 -6.31
C ASN A 192 11.63 4.28 -5.64
N LEU A 193 11.77 3.20 -6.42
CA LEU A 193 11.74 1.84 -5.89
C LEU A 193 12.94 1.56 -4.99
N MET A 194 14.14 2.06 -5.33
CA MET A 194 15.32 1.99 -4.47
C MET A 194 15.11 2.76 -3.14
N ASN A 195 14.46 3.92 -3.18
CA ASN A 195 14.08 4.65 -1.97
C ASN A 195 13.05 3.88 -1.12
N SER A 196 12.10 3.20 -1.76
CA SER A 196 11.13 2.34 -1.08
C SER A 196 11.83 1.20 -0.33
N ILE A 197 12.65 0.40 -1.00
CA ILE A 197 13.33 -0.75 -0.39
C ILE A 197 14.35 -0.35 0.68
N LYS A 198 14.90 0.88 0.61
CA LYS A 198 15.78 1.42 1.65
C LYS A 198 15.03 1.68 2.95
N LEU A 199 13.75 2.02 2.87
CA LEU A 199 12.90 2.31 4.02
C LEU A 199 12.13 1.08 4.52
N ASP A 200 11.82 0.15 3.63
CA ASP A 200 11.16 -1.12 3.89
C ASP A 200 11.65 -2.19 2.90
N ASP A 201 12.62 -2.98 3.33
CA ASP A 201 13.19 -4.07 2.53
C ASP A 201 12.29 -5.33 2.52
N LYS A 202 11.20 -5.33 3.30
CA LYS A 202 10.24 -6.44 3.39
C LYS A 202 9.01 -6.24 2.49
N ASN A 203 9.15 -5.46 1.43
CA ASN A 203 8.08 -5.20 0.48
C ASN A 203 8.32 -5.96 -0.84
N PRO A 204 7.72 -7.16 -1.02
CA PRO A 204 7.90 -7.95 -2.23
C PRO A 204 7.40 -7.23 -3.48
N ILE A 205 6.36 -6.38 -3.36
CA ILE A 205 5.83 -5.61 -4.50
C ILE A 205 6.86 -4.59 -4.99
N ALA A 206 7.53 -3.88 -4.08
CA ALA A 206 8.58 -2.92 -4.45
C ALA A 206 9.79 -3.61 -5.09
N LEU A 207 10.22 -4.75 -4.53
CA LEU A 207 11.31 -5.57 -5.09
C LEU A 207 10.97 -6.10 -6.48
N ASN A 208 9.75 -6.58 -6.70
CA ASN A 208 9.27 -7.02 -8.00
C ASN A 208 9.20 -5.88 -9.03
N ASN A 209 8.65 -4.73 -8.62
CA ASN A 209 8.60 -3.56 -9.49
C ASN A 209 10.02 -3.10 -9.87
N LEU A 210 10.98 -3.18 -8.94
CA LEU A 210 12.37 -2.85 -9.20
C LEU A 210 13.00 -3.86 -10.18
N GLY A 211 12.75 -5.15 -9.96
CA GLY A 211 13.21 -6.21 -10.86
C GLY A 211 12.73 -5.97 -12.29
N LYS A 212 11.42 -5.73 -12.46
CA LYS A 212 10.85 -5.36 -13.77
C LYS A 212 11.49 -4.12 -14.37
N ALA A 213 11.70 -3.05 -13.59
CA ALA A 213 12.34 -1.84 -14.09
C ALA A 213 13.79 -2.11 -14.54
N LEU A 214 14.54 -2.95 -13.81
CA LEU A 214 15.91 -3.34 -14.18
C LEU A 214 15.94 -4.20 -15.44
N GLN A 215 15.02 -5.16 -15.58
CA GLN A 215 14.84 -5.95 -16.80
C GLN A 215 14.64 -5.04 -18.03
N GLU A 216 13.73 -4.06 -17.93
CA GLU A 216 13.44 -3.11 -19.01
C GLU A 216 14.62 -2.16 -19.30
N MET A 217 15.54 -2.00 -18.35
CA MET A 217 16.81 -1.27 -18.53
C MET A 217 17.95 -2.16 -19.07
N GLY A 218 17.68 -3.45 -19.32
CA GLY A 218 18.68 -4.43 -19.76
C GLY A 218 19.55 -5.02 -18.65
N ASP A 219 19.33 -4.64 -17.39
CA ASP A 219 20.00 -5.21 -16.22
C ASP A 219 19.29 -6.49 -15.75
N ASN A 220 19.42 -7.54 -16.56
CA ASN A 220 18.78 -8.83 -16.31
C ASN A 220 19.30 -9.49 -15.02
N GLN A 221 20.60 -9.35 -14.71
CA GLN A 221 21.17 -9.95 -13.50
C GLN A 221 20.64 -9.28 -12.24
N GLY A 222 20.57 -7.94 -12.21
CA GLY A 222 19.94 -7.21 -11.12
C GLY A 222 18.45 -7.52 -11.00
N SER A 223 17.75 -7.67 -12.14
CA SER A 223 16.35 -8.11 -12.15
C SER A 223 16.15 -9.44 -11.43
N ILE A 224 16.92 -10.48 -11.78
CA ILE A 224 16.87 -11.80 -11.14
C ILE A 224 17.13 -11.70 -9.64
N GLU A 225 18.10 -10.89 -9.22
CA GLU A 225 18.44 -10.73 -7.79
C GLU A 225 17.23 -10.21 -7.00
N TYR A 226 16.63 -9.10 -7.44
CA TYR A 226 15.51 -8.50 -6.71
C TYR A 226 14.22 -9.30 -6.83
N LEU A 227 13.98 -9.98 -7.96
CA LEU A 227 12.84 -10.88 -8.11
C LEU A 227 12.96 -12.11 -7.22
N THR A 228 14.18 -12.64 -7.06
CA THR A 228 14.44 -13.74 -6.13
C THR A 228 14.20 -13.31 -4.69
N LYS A 229 14.66 -12.12 -4.28
CA LYS A 229 14.34 -11.57 -2.96
C LYS A 229 12.83 -11.40 -2.74
N ALA A 230 12.08 -10.99 -3.76
CA ALA A 230 10.63 -10.87 -3.67
C ALA A 230 9.96 -12.23 -3.42
N ILE A 231 10.43 -13.28 -4.10
CA ILE A 231 9.97 -14.67 -3.94
C ILE A 231 10.35 -15.23 -2.56
N ASP A 232 11.55 -14.96 -2.09
CA ASP A 232 12.01 -15.41 -0.76
C ASP A 232 11.16 -14.81 0.37
N LEU A 233 10.73 -13.56 0.19
CA LEU A 233 9.83 -12.87 1.12
C LEU A 233 8.39 -13.38 1.03
N ASP A 234 7.86 -13.52 -0.17
CA ASP A 234 6.52 -14.01 -0.44
C ASP A 234 6.51 -15.08 -1.55
N PRO A 235 6.61 -16.37 -1.18
CA PRO A 235 6.63 -17.48 -2.14
C PRO A 235 5.33 -17.65 -2.94
N GLU A 236 4.25 -16.99 -2.55
CA GLU A 236 2.98 -17.01 -3.29
C GLU A 236 2.83 -15.79 -4.23
N PHE A 237 3.90 -14.99 -4.38
CA PHE A 237 3.88 -13.80 -5.21
C PHE A 237 4.13 -14.09 -6.68
N VAL A 238 3.06 -14.52 -7.35
CA VAL A 238 3.02 -14.87 -8.78
C VAL A 238 3.71 -13.84 -9.69
N GLY A 239 3.53 -12.54 -9.43
CA GLY A 239 4.12 -11.49 -10.25
C GLY A 239 5.66 -11.55 -10.31
N ALA A 240 6.31 -11.98 -9.23
CA ALA A 240 7.76 -12.11 -9.20
C ALA A 240 8.25 -13.30 -10.03
N TYR A 241 7.55 -14.45 -9.99
CA TYR A 241 7.83 -15.58 -10.87
C TYR A 241 7.64 -15.22 -12.35
N GLN A 242 6.55 -14.54 -12.70
CA GLN A 242 6.28 -14.10 -14.07
C GLN A 242 7.35 -13.14 -14.60
N ASN A 243 7.78 -12.16 -13.80
CA ASN A 243 8.84 -11.25 -14.25
C ASN A 243 10.21 -11.95 -14.31
N ARG A 244 10.46 -12.94 -13.43
CA ARG A 244 11.73 -13.66 -13.40
C ARG A 244 11.84 -14.64 -14.55
N SER A 245 10.74 -15.30 -14.95
CA SER A 245 10.71 -16.15 -16.14
C SER A 245 11.03 -15.36 -17.41
N VAL A 246 10.42 -14.18 -17.60
CA VAL A 246 10.75 -13.27 -18.72
C VAL A 246 12.23 -12.88 -18.67
N THR A 247 12.79 -12.66 -17.48
CA THR A 247 14.22 -12.33 -17.33
C THR A 247 15.11 -13.51 -17.72
N TRP A 248 14.77 -14.73 -17.33
CA TRP A 248 15.49 -15.94 -17.72
C TRP A 248 15.44 -16.18 -19.22
N HIS A 249 14.27 -16.00 -19.84
CA HIS A 249 14.11 -16.08 -21.27
C HIS A 249 15.00 -15.06 -22.01
N ASN A 250 15.07 -13.82 -21.53
CA ASN A 250 15.96 -12.80 -22.10
C ASN A 250 17.46 -13.16 -22.00
N LEU A 251 17.84 -14.08 -21.10
CA LEU A 251 19.20 -14.61 -20.96
C LEU A 251 19.41 -15.94 -21.72
N GLY A 252 18.38 -16.50 -22.36
CA GLY A 252 18.43 -17.80 -23.01
C GLY A 252 18.36 -19.00 -22.04
N GLU A 253 18.00 -18.76 -20.79
CA GLU A 253 17.90 -19.78 -19.73
C GLU A 253 16.49 -20.40 -19.73
N GLU A 254 16.13 -21.10 -20.81
CA GLU A 254 14.75 -21.54 -21.06
C GLU A 254 14.21 -22.50 -20.00
N ASP A 255 15.03 -23.42 -19.48
CA ASP A 255 14.59 -24.36 -18.43
C ASP A 255 14.13 -23.61 -17.17
N LYS A 256 14.90 -22.61 -16.73
CA LYS A 256 14.53 -21.78 -15.56
C LYS A 256 13.30 -20.91 -15.83
N SER A 257 13.15 -20.44 -17.06
CA SER A 257 11.96 -19.69 -17.48
C SER A 257 10.71 -20.55 -17.39
N ILE A 258 10.77 -21.79 -17.90
CA ILE A 258 9.68 -22.76 -17.84
C ILE A 258 9.35 -23.11 -16.38
N ASP A 259 10.34 -23.38 -15.54
CA ASP A 259 10.14 -23.69 -14.13
C ASP A 259 9.40 -22.56 -13.38
N ASP A 260 9.81 -21.31 -13.58
CA ASP A 260 9.13 -20.15 -12.98
C ASP A 260 7.70 -19.97 -13.54
N CYS A 261 7.47 -20.23 -14.83
CA CYS A 261 6.13 -20.18 -15.42
C CYS A 261 5.20 -21.25 -14.84
N LEU A 262 5.68 -22.50 -14.73
CA LEU A 262 4.92 -23.60 -14.16
C LEU A 262 4.55 -23.31 -12.69
N THR A 263 5.52 -22.83 -11.92
CA THR A 263 5.27 -22.42 -10.52
C THR A 263 4.21 -21.32 -10.44
N GLY A 264 4.29 -20.30 -11.30
CA GLY A 264 3.29 -19.23 -11.36
C GLY A 264 1.88 -19.75 -11.67
N ILE A 265 1.75 -20.68 -12.62
CA ILE A 265 0.47 -21.31 -12.99
C ILE A 265 -0.09 -22.15 -11.84
N GLU A 266 0.75 -22.94 -11.16
CA GLU A 266 0.34 -23.72 -9.99
C GLU A 266 -0.23 -22.84 -8.88
N LEU A 267 0.47 -21.75 -8.55
CA LEU A 267 0.03 -20.77 -7.57
C LEU A 267 -1.29 -20.07 -7.96
N GLU A 268 -1.47 -19.72 -9.24
CA GLU A 268 -2.74 -19.17 -9.75
C GLU A 268 -3.89 -20.19 -9.66
N ASN A 269 -3.64 -21.45 -10.00
CA ASN A 269 -4.63 -22.52 -9.91
C ASN A 269 -5.05 -22.76 -8.45
N GLU A 270 -4.11 -22.75 -7.51
CA GLU A 270 -4.43 -22.78 -6.08
C GLU A 270 -5.25 -21.56 -5.63
N LYS A 271 -5.03 -20.40 -6.25
CA LYS A 271 -5.84 -19.20 -6.04
C LYS A 271 -7.26 -19.32 -6.59
N ILE A 272 -7.51 -20.18 -7.57
CA ILE A 272 -8.86 -20.39 -8.15
C ILE A 272 -9.63 -21.52 -7.43
N ASN A 273 -8.97 -22.66 -7.15
CA ASN A 273 -9.63 -23.92 -6.75
C ASN A 273 -10.02 -24.02 -5.26
N LYS A 274 -9.79 -22.98 -4.45
CA LYS A 274 -10.17 -22.92 -3.02
C LYS A 274 -11.33 -21.92 -2.74
N LYS A 275 -12.20 -21.68 -3.73
CA LYS A 275 -13.47 -20.95 -3.57
C LYS A 275 -14.60 -21.91 -3.22
#